data_AF-A0A7C7GNP8-F1
#
_entry.id   AF-A0A7C7GNP8-F1
#
_cell.length_a   1.000
_cell.length_b   1.000
_cell.length_c   1.000
_cell.angle_alpha   90.00
_cell.angle_beta   90.00
_cell.angle_gamma   90.00
#
_symmetry.space_group_name_H-M   'P 1'
#
loop_
_entity.id
_entity.type
_entity.pdbx_description
1 polymer ?
#
loop_
_entity_poly.entity_id
_entity_poly.type
_entity_poly.pdbx_seq_one_letter_code
_entity_poly.pdbx_strand_id
1 'polypeptide(L)'
;MLEAKEVKKQPPASVGEGSIMDEMPRRSFFSWLTIAWLAFAAATGGFLTMIVRFLFPNVLFEPPQSFKIGFADDYKVGEVDIRWKRQHAIWVVRTSEFIYALSTVCTHLGCTPNWLGNERKFKCPCHGSGFRKSGINFEGPAPRPLERFKIALADDGQIFVDKSKIYQYEKGQWNDPESFLKV
;
A
#
# COMPACT_ATOMS: atom_id res chain seq x y z
N MET A 1 84.17 15.22 42.90
CA MET A 1 82.84 15.22 43.56
C MET A 1 82.05 16.38 42.96
N LEU A 2 80.90 16.26 42.30
CA LEU A 2 80.00 15.17 41.98
C LEU A 2 79.26 15.54 40.67
N GLU A 3 79.13 14.53 39.80
CA GLU A 3 78.10 14.24 38.80
C GLU A 3 77.49 15.33 37.90
N ALA A 4 77.95 15.34 36.64
CA ALA A 4 77.19 15.85 35.50
C ALA A 4 75.96 14.95 35.26
N LYS A 5 74.75 15.50 35.38
CA LYS A 5 73.51 14.81 34.98
C LYS A 5 73.49 14.62 33.46
N GLU A 6 73.46 13.36 33.04
CA GLU A 6 73.28 12.93 31.66
C GLU A 6 71.90 13.38 31.14
N VAL A 7 71.88 14.22 30.10
CA VAL A 7 70.63 14.57 29.41
C VAL A 7 70.31 13.42 28.45
N LYS A 8 69.38 12.56 28.87
CA LYS A 8 68.92 11.43 28.07
C LYS A 8 68.15 11.94 26.84
N LYS A 9 68.83 12.03 25.69
CA LYS A 9 68.23 12.45 24.42
C LYS A 9 67.28 11.36 23.92
N GLN A 10 65.98 11.66 23.87
CA GLN A 10 64.96 10.76 23.35
C GLN A 10 65.19 10.47 21.85
N PRO A 11 65.03 9.22 21.39
CA PRO A 11 65.14 8.88 19.97
C PRO A 11 63.98 9.48 19.17
N PRO A 12 64.20 9.85 17.89
CA PRO A 12 63.23 10.60 17.06
C PRO A 12 61.93 9.84 16.74
N ALA A 13 61.79 8.59 17.20
CA ALA A 13 60.62 7.74 17.02
C ALA A 13 59.88 7.43 18.34
N SER A 14 60.24 8.08 19.46
CA SER A 14 59.34 8.09 20.62
C SER A 14 58.18 9.02 20.29
N VAL A 15 56.94 8.56 20.52
CA VAL A 15 55.78 9.44 20.61
C VAL A 15 56.13 10.48 21.67
N GLY A 16 56.53 11.67 21.24
CA GLY A 16 56.83 12.77 22.14
C GLY A 16 55.62 13.02 23.02
N GLU A 17 55.84 13.56 24.23
CA GLU A 17 54.76 14.07 25.07
C GLU A 17 54.00 15.13 24.28
N GLY A 18 52.97 14.67 23.58
CA GLY A 18 52.03 15.49 22.89
C GLY A 18 51.27 16.23 23.97
N SER A 19 51.54 17.52 24.08
CA SER A 19 50.76 18.49 24.87
C SER A 19 49.28 18.59 24.46
N ILE A 20 48.82 17.71 23.56
CA ILE A 20 47.41 17.46 23.23
C ILE A 20 46.72 16.50 24.20
N MET A 21 47.45 15.91 25.16
CA MET A 21 46.88 15.15 26.28
C MET A 21 47.22 15.78 27.63
N ASP A 22 47.24 17.12 27.72
CA ASP A 22 47.18 17.77 29.02
C ASP A 22 45.90 17.27 29.73
N GLU A 23 46.07 16.74 30.93
CA GLU A 23 45.17 15.79 31.60
C GLU A 23 43.70 16.17 31.43
N MET A 24 42.97 15.50 30.52
CA MET A 24 41.53 15.75 30.37
C MET A 24 40.86 15.46 31.73
N PRO A 25 40.28 16.46 32.41
CA PRO A 25 39.63 16.23 33.68
C PRO A 25 38.52 15.20 33.48
N ARG A 26 38.35 14.24 34.40
CA ARG A 26 37.33 13.17 34.27
C ARG A 26 35.93 13.72 33.92
N ARG A 27 35.58 14.89 34.47
CA ARG A 27 34.35 15.65 34.13
C ARG A 27 34.26 16.02 32.65
N SER A 28 35.36 16.49 32.05
CA SER A 28 35.46 16.89 30.65
C SER A 28 35.37 15.70 29.70
N PHE A 29 35.93 14.55 30.10
CA PHE A 29 35.81 13.31 29.34
C PHE A 29 34.34 12.88 29.22
N PHE A 30 33.59 12.85 30.33
CA PHE A 30 32.16 12.50 30.29
C PHE A 30 31.32 13.53 29.52
N SER A 31 31.64 14.84 29.62
CA SER A 31 30.97 15.87 28.81
C SER A 31 31.23 15.73 27.31
N TRP A 32 32.45 15.36 26.91
CA TRP A 32 32.74 15.16 25.49
C TRP A 32 32.11 13.87 24.95
N LEU A 33 32.11 12.81 25.76
CA LEU A 33 31.44 11.56 25.44
C LEU A 33 29.93 11.74 25.27
N THR A 34 29.27 12.55 26.12
CA THR A 34 27.83 12.83 25.98
C THR A 34 27.54 13.60 24.69
N ILE A 35 28.35 14.61 24.35
CA ILE A 35 28.23 15.35 23.09
C ILE A 35 28.40 14.41 21.89
N ALA A 36 29.40 13.52 21.92
CA ALA A 36 29.64 12.55 20.86
C ALA A 36 28.45 11.59 20.66
N TRP A 37 27.87 11.07 21.76
CA TRP A 37 26.69 10.21 21.69
C TRP A 37 25.45 10.95 21.19
N LEU A 38 25.26 12.22 21.59
CA LEU A 38 24.15 13.04 21.07
C LEU A 38 24.29 13.29 19.57
N ALA A 39 25.50 13.61 19.09
CA ALA A 39 25.76 13.80 17.66
C ALA A 39 25.55 12.50 16.87
N PHE A 40 26.04 11.38 17.38
CA PHE A 40 25.85 10.06 16.78
C PHE A 40 24.36 9.67 16.71
N ALA A 41 23.62 9.90 17.80
CA ALA A 41 22.18 9.64 17.85
C ALA A 41 21.41 10.51 16.85
N ALA A 42 21.75 11.81 16.75
CA ALA A 42 21.14 12.71 15.79
C ALA A 42 21.42 12.31 14.33
N ALA A 43 22.67 11.95 14.01
CA ALA A 43 23.05 11.48 12.68
C ALA A 43 22.34 10.17 12.31
N THR A 44 22.31 9.21 13.24
CA THR A 44 21.63 7.92 13.04
C THR A 44 20.12 8.11 12.88
N GLY A 45 19.50 8.97 13.69
CA GLY A 45 18.08 9.31 13.57
C GLY A 45 17.75 9.95 12.23
N GLY A 46 18.54 10.93 11.79
CA GLY A 46 18.38 11.58 10.49
C GLY A 46 18.52 10.59 9.32
N PHE A 47 19.51 9.71 9.38
CA PHE A 47 19.69 8.66 8.37
C PHE A 47 18.52 7.66 8.35
N LEU A 48 18.05 7.21 9.51
CA LEU A 48 16.88 6.32 9.60
C LEU A 48 15.63 7.00 9.03
N THR A 49 15.40 8.29 9.30
CA THR A 49 14.29 9.04 8.71
C THR A 49 14.38 9.09 7.19
N MET A 50 15.58 9.27 6.63
CA MET A 50 15.78 9.24 5.17
C MET A 50 15.54 7.84 4.58
N ILE A 51 15.95 6.77 5.26
CA ILE A 51 15.63 5.39 4.85
C ILE A 51 14.12 5.18 4.87
N VAL A 52 13.46 5.54 5.97
CA VAL A 52 12.01 5.39 6.10
C VAL A 52 11.32 6.18 4.98
N ARG A 53 11.73 7.43 4.74
CA ARG A 53 11.20 8.25 3.64
C ARG A 53 11.46 7.65 2.26
N PHE A 54 12.61 7.00 2.06
CA PHE A 54 12.93 6.29 0.83
C PHE A 54 12.02 5.07 0.58
N LEU A 55 11.57 4.37 1.64
CA LEU A 55 10.65 3.25 1.52
C LEU A 55 9.22 3.65 1.13
N PHE A 56 8.86 4.94 1.25
CA PHE A 56 7.56 5.45 0.85
C PHE A 56 7.66 6.17 -0.51
N PRO A 57 6.97 5.68 -1.56
CA PRO A 57 6.99 6.34 -2.86
C PRO A 57 6.33 7.73 -2.80
N ASN A 58 7.00 8.76 -3.31
CA ASN A 58 6.50 10.15 -3.32
C ASN A 58 5.50 10.44 -4.46
N VAL A 59 5.25 9.50 -5.36
CA VAL A 59 4.31 9.68 -6.47
C VAL A 59 3.48 8.40 -6.63
N LEU A 60 2.18 8.53 -6.39
CA LEU A 60 1.19 7.55 -6.80
C LEU A 60 0.80 7.89 -8.24
N PHE A 61 1.35 7.14 -9.22
CA PHE A 61 0.82 7.17 -10.58
C PHE A 61 -0.49 6.37 -10.60
N GLU A 62 -1.58 6.98 -10.14
CA GLU A 62 -2.90 6.39 -10.29
C GLU A 62 -3.44 6.74 -11.66
N PRO A 63 -3.54 5.78 -12.61
CA PRO A 63 -4.30 6.01 -13.82
C PRO A 63 -5.73 6.42 -13.45
N PRO A 64 -6.43 7.17 -14.33
CA PRO A 64 -7.79 7.62 -14.05
C PRO A 64 -8.63 6.43 -13.62
N GLN A 65 -9.10 6.47 -12.37
CA GLN A 65 -9.92 5.42 -11.77
C GLN A 65 -11.36 5.46 -12.29
N SER A 66 -11.68 6.47 -13.11
CA SER A 66 -12.95 6.62 -13.80
C SER A 66 -12.83 6.32 -15.30
N PHE A 67 -13.77 5.54 -15.81
CA PHE A 67 -13.81 5.13 -17.22
C PHE A 67 -15.24 4.81 -17.65
N LYS A 68 -15.49 4.84 -18.96
CA LYS A 68 -16.78 4.51 -19.56
C LYS A 68 -16.81 3.04 -19.98
N ILE A 69 -17.97 2.40 -19.82
CA ILE A 69 -18.15 0.97 -20.09
C ILE A 69 -19.19 0.68 -21.19
N GLY A 70 -19.62 1.70 -21.93
CA GLY A 70 -20.62 1.57 -23.00
C GLY A 70 -22.05 1.82 -22.50
N PHE A 71 -23.05 1.31 -23.23
CA PHE A 71 -24.46 1.56 -22.92
C PHE A 71 -25.06 0.44 -22.07
N ALA A 72 -26.18 0.74 -21.39
CA ALA A 72 -26.88 -0.26 -20.58
C ALA A 72 -27.34 -1.47 -21.41
N ASP A 73 -27.71 -1.25 -22.68
CA ASP A 73 -28.20 -2.29 -23.59
C ASP A 73 -27.12 -3.27 -24.06
N ASP A 74 -25.84 -2.91 -23.96
CA ASP A 74 -24.71 -3.78 -24.31
C ASP A 74 -24.54 -4.96 -23.34
N TYR A 75 -25.25 -4.94 -22.21
CA TYR A 75 -25.15 -5.93 -21.15
C TYR A 75 -26.36 -6.85 -21.14
N LYS A 76 -26.15 -8.17 -21.09
CA LYS A 76 -27.25 -9.13 -21.03
C LYS A 76 -27.86 -9.24 -19.63
N VAL A 77 -29.18 -9.12 -19.54
CA VAL A 77 -29.92 -9.28 -18.29
C VAL A 77 -29.67 -10.68 -17.74
N GLY A 78 -29.28 -10.78 -16.46
CA GLY A 78 -29.06 -12.08 -15.83
C GLY A 78 -27.67 -12.68 -16.07
N GLU A 79 -26.77 -12.01 -16.79
CA GLU A 79 -25.38 -12.46 -16.98
C GLU A 79 -24.35 -11.57 -16.25
N VAL A 80 -23.09 -12.02 -16.24
CA VAL A 80 -21.91 -11.28 -15.78
C VAL A 80 -21.04 -11.02 -16.99
N ASP A 81 -20.72 -9.76 -17.22
CA ASP A 81 -19.80 -9.35 -18.27
C ASP A 81 -18.35 -9.37 -17.76
N ILE A 82 -17.50 -10.10 -18.49
CA ILE A 82 -16.08 -10.29 -18.16
C ILE A 82 -15.14 -9.45 -19.03
N ARG A 83 -15.65 -8.68 -20.01
CA ARG A 83 -14.84 -7.91 -20.97
C ARG A 83 -13.89 -6.94 -20.27
N TRP A 84 -14.35 -6.32 -19.19
CA TRP A 84 -13.64 -5.29 -18.45
C TRP A 84 -12.63 -5.83 -17.42
N LYS A 85 -12.54 -7.15 -17.23
CA LYS A 85 -11.64 -7.79 -16.26
C LYS A 85 -10.17 -7.43 -16.52
N ARG A 86 -9.72 -7.49 -17.78
CA ARG A 86 -8.31 -7.29 -18.15
C ARG A 86 -7.88 -5.83 -18.13
N GLN A 87 -8.77 -4.93 -18.54
CA GLN A 87 -8.47 -3.51 -18.70
C GLN A 87 -8.66 -2.72 -17.39
N HIS A 88 -9.71 -3.04 -16.63
CA HIS A 88 -10.11 -2.23 -15.48
C HIS A 88 -10.26 -3.02 -14.17
N ALA A 89 -10.07 -4.34 -14.19
CA ALA A 89 -10.21 -5.19 -13.01
C ALA A 89 -11.61 -5.09 -12.38
N ILE A 90 -12.65 -5.05 -13.22
CA ILE A 90 -14.06 -5.07 -12.81
C ILE A 90 -14.84 -6.19 -13.50
N TRP A 91 -15.93 -6.62 -12.86
CA TRP A 91 -17.04 -7.32 -13.50
C TRP A 91 -18.26 -6.44 -13.53
N VAL A 92 -18.97 -6.42 -14.65
CA VAL A 92 -20.25 -5.72 -14.75
C VAL A 92 -21.36 -6.73 -14.67
N VAL A 93 -22.30 -6.51 -13.78
CA VAL A 93 -23.40 -7.43 -13.53
C VAL A 93 -24.71 -6.73 -13.81
N ARG A 94 -25.49 -7.26 -14.77
CA ARG A 94 -26.86 -6.79 -15.03
C ARG A 94 -27.88 -7.75 -14.41
N THR A 95 -28.74 -7.21 -13.55
CA THR A 95 -29.97 -7.85 -13.08
C THR A 95 -31.16 -7.30 -13.88
N SER A 96 -32.38 -7.70 -13.55
CA SER A 96 -33.59 -7.16 -14.16
C SER A 96 -33.82 -5.67 -13.87
N GLU A 97 -33.30 -5.18 -12.75
CA GLU A 97 -33.58 -3.82 -12.24
C GLU A 97 -32.33 -2.95 -12.13
N PHE A 98 -31.15 -3.56 -12.03
CA PHE A 98 -29.91 -2.85 -11.68
C PHE A 98 -28.72 -3.35 -12.49
N ILE A 99 -27.77 -2.45 -12.74
CA ILE A 99 -26.41 -2.76 -13.17
C ILE A 99 -25.47 -2.33 -12.05
N TYR A 100 -24.49 -3.16 -11.70
CA TYR A 100 -23.44 -2.78 -10.75
C TYR A 100 -22.09 -3.30 -11.20
N ALA A 101 -21.04 -2.58 -10.80
CA ALA A 101 -19.65 -2.94 -11.06
C ALA A 101 -19.03 -3.56 -9.81
N LEU A 102 -18.62 -4.84 -9.90
CA LEU A 102 -17.92 -5.55 -8.85
C LEU A 102 -16.40 -5.50 -9.04
N SER A 103 -15.67 -5.40 -7.95
CA SER A 103 -14.22 -5.56 -7.93
C SER A 103 -13.81 -6.99 -8.26
N THR A 104 -12.76 -7.13 -9.07
CA THR A 104 -12.14 -8.43 -9.33
C THR A 104 -11.12 -8.84 -8.27
N VAL A 105 -11.00 -8.09 -7.17
CA VAL A 105 -10.01 -8.33 -6.12
C VAL A 105 -10.65 -9.17 -5.00
N CYS A 106 -10.13 -10.38 -4.78
CA CYS A 106 -10.56 -11.24 -3.69
C CYS A 106 -10.24 -10.59 -2.35
N THR A 107 -11.24 -10.52 -1.47
CA THR A 107 -11.12 -9.94 -0.13
C THR A 107 -10.34 -10.79 0.88
N HIS A 108 -9.85 -11.96 0.47
CA HIS A 108 -8.89 -12.74 1.27
C HIS A 108 -7.49 -12.10 1.24
N LEU A 109 -6.78 -12.22 0.11
CA LEU A 109 -5.39 -11.76 -0.06
C LEU A 109 -5.14 -11.12 -1.44
N GLY A 110 -6.19 -10.66 -2.13
CA GLY A 110 -6.05 -9.84 -3.33
C GLY A 110 -5.95 -10.58 -4.67
N CYS A 111 -5.96 -11.92 -4.69
CA CYS A 111 -6.04 -12.69 -5.95
C CYS A 111 -7.28 -12.32 -6.78
N THR A 112 -7.27 -12.61 -8.08
CA THR A 112 -8.41 -12.35 -8.97
C THR A 112 -9.31 -13.59 -9.13
N PRO A 113 -10.54 -13.63 -8.56
CA PRO A 113 -11.45 -14.74 -8.82
C PRO A 113 -11.80 -14.89 -10.31
N ASN A 114 -12.27 -16.06 -10.71
CA ASN A 114 -12.77 -16.31 -12.04
C ASN A 114 -14.29 -16.49 -12.01
N TRP A 115 -15.00 -15.87 -12.95
CA TRP A 115 -16.42 -16.15 -13.17
C TRP A 115 -16.56 -17.53 -13.83
N LEU A 116 -17.28 -18.43 -13.18
CA LEU A 116 -17.63 -19.75 -13.69
C LEU A 116 -19.08 -19.71 -14.16
N GLY A 117 -19.30 -19.43 -15.44
CA GLY A 117 -20.65 -19.23 -16.01
C GLY A 117 -21.61 -20.41 -15.79
N ASN A 118 -21.09 -21.64 -15.91
CA ASN A 118 -21.88 -22.86 -15.72
C ASN A 118 -22.38 -23.02 -14.27
N GLU A 119 -21.56 -22.64 -13.30
CA GLU A 119 -21.86 -22.74 -11.86
C GLU A 119 -22.45 -21.45 -11.28
N ARG A 120 -22.53 -20.38 -12.09
CA ARG A 120 -23.04 -19.05 -11.73
C ARG A 120 -22.40 -18.45 -10.47
N LYS A 121 -21.09 -18.67 -10.30
CA LYS A 121 -20.32 -18.17 -9.15
C LYS A 121 -18.94 -17.68 -9.56
N PHE A 122 -18.36 -16.83 -8.73
CA PHE A 122 -16.93 -16.51 -8.81
C PHE A 122 -16.15 -17.46 -7.91
N LYS A 123 -15.04 -18.00 -8.42
CA LYS A 123 -14.13 -18.87 -7.65
C LYS A 123 -12.71 -18.35 -7.69
N CYS A 124 -12.11 -18.15 -6.52
CA CYS A 124 -10.73 -17.73 -6.37
C CYS A 124 -9.78 -18.93 -6.50
N PRO A 125 -8.84 -18.94 -7.47
CA PRO A 125 -7.94 -20.08 -7.68
C PRO A 125 -6.88 -20.24 -6.59
N CYS A 126 -6.61 -19.21 -5.79
CA CYS A 126 -5.52 -19.24 -4.81
C CYS A 126 -5.84 -20.09 -3.57
N HIS A 127 -7.04 -19.92 -2.99
CA HIS A 127 -7.43 -20.58 -1.73
C HIS A 127 -8.90 -21.04 -1.74
N GLY A 128 -9.54 -21.06 -2.91
CA GLY A 128 -10.89 -21.60 -3.05
C GLY A 128 -12.03 -20.72 -2.54
N SER A 129 -11.81 -19.43 -2.24
CA SER A 129 -12.92 -18.51 -1.89
C SER A 129 -13.96 -18.46 -3.01
N GLY A 130 -15.24 -18.57 -2.65
CA GLY A 130 -16.35 -18.51 -3.59
C GLY A 130 -17.30 -17.36 -3.28
N PHE A 131 -17.75 -16.70 -4.34
CA PHE A 131 -18.68 -15.57 -4.27
C PHE A 131 -19.87 -15.82 -5.19
N ARG A 132 -21.07 -15.43 -4.75
CA ARG A 132 -22.27 -15.45 -5.58
C ARG A 132 -22.16 -14.41 -6.68
N LYS A 133 -23.04 -14.49 -7.69
CA LYS A 133 -23.18 -13.45 -8.72
C LYS A 133 -23.33 -12.03 -8.14
N SER A 134 -23.97 -11.90 -6.97
CA SER A 134 -24.11 -10.64 -6.25
C SER A 134 -22.80 -10.06 -5.69
N GLY A 135 -21.74 -10.86 -5.58
CA GLY A 135 -20.50 -10.53 -4.90
C GLY A 135 -20.41 -11.04 -3.46
N ILE A 136 -21.51 -11.56 -2.90
CA ILE A 136 -21.54 -12.11 -1.52
C ILE A 136 -20.69 -13.37 -1.42
N ASN A 137 -19.73 -13.38 -0.50
CA ASN A 137 -18.92 -14.56 -0.18
C ASN A 137 -19.80 -15.64 0.47
N PHE A 138 -19.55 -16.91 0.14
CA PHE A 138 -20.31 -18.03 0.71
C PHE A 138 -19.47 -19.26 1.03
N GLU A 139 -18.22 -19.33 0.55
CA GLU A 139 -17.31 -20.44 0.83
C GLU A 139 -15.85 -19.97 0.83
N GLY A 140 -14.99 -20.74 1.50
CA GLY A 140 -13.55 -20.49 1.60
C GLY A 140 -13.17 -19.37 2.58
N PRO A 141 -11.90 -18.94 2.58
CA PRO A 141 -11.34 -18.07 3.62
C PRO A 141 -11.63 -16.58 3.43
N ALA A 142 -12.42 -16.18 2.41
CA ALA A 142 -12.70 -14.77 2.19
C ALA A 142 -13.65 -14.25 3.29
N PRO A 143 -13.23 -13.24 4.09
CA PRO A 143 -13.97 -12.85 5.28
C PRO A 143 -15.21 -12.01 4.99
N ARG A 144 -15.33 -11.46 3.77
CA ARG A 144 -16.37 -10.50 3.40
C ARG A 144 -16.67 -10.49 1.89
N PRO A 145 -17.81 -9.92 1.45
CA PRO A 145 -18.17 -9.82 0.04
C PRO A 145 -17.17 -9.05 -0.81
N LEU A 146 -17.24 -9.23 -2.13
CA LEU A 146 -16.53 -8.38 -3.09
C LEU A 146 -17.01 -6.93 -3.02
N GLU A 147 -16.12 -6.00 -3.34
CA GLU A 147 -16.46 -4.58 -3.35
C GLU A 147 -17.31 -4.18 -4.55
N ARG A 148 -18.19 -3.19 -4.38
CA ARG A 148 -18.79 -2.45 -5.50
C ARG A 148 -18.07 -1.13 -5.74
N PHE A 149 -18.04 -0.70 -7.00
CA PHE A 149 -17.55 0.64 -7.37
C PHE A 149 -18.69 1.57 -7.70
N LYS A 150 -18.44 2.88 -7.66
CA LYS A 150 -19.43 3.87 -8.08
C LYS A 150 -19.77 3.65 -9.56
N ILE A 151 -21.06 3.69 -9.87
CA ILE A 151 -21.58 3.56 -11.22
C ILE A 151 -22.68 4.59 -11.44
N ALA A 152 -22.67 5.28 -12.57
CA ALA A 152 -23.70 6.23 -12.94
C ALA A 152 -23.73 6.45 -14.46
N LEU A 153 -24.78 7.12 -14.94
CA LEU A 153 -24.88 7.54 -16.34
C LEU A 153 -24.11 8.85 -16.53
N ALA A 154 -23.33 8.91 -17.60
CA ALA A 154 -22.70 10.11 -18.08
C ALA A 154 -23.65 10.89 -19.01
N ASP A 155 -23.31 12.14 -19.31
CA ASP A 155 -24.13 13.05 -20.12
C ASP A 155 -24.38 12.54 -21.55
N ASP A 156 -23.52 11.66 -22.05
CA ASP A 156 -23.64 11.02 -23.36
C ASP A 156 -24.43 9.69 -23.35
N GLY A 157 -25.09 9.37 -22.22
CA GLY A 157 -25.91 8.17 -22.05
C GLY A 157 -25.11 6.88 -21.83
N GLN A 158 -23.78 6.95 -21.85
CA GLN A 158 -22.92 5.83 -21.49
C GLN A 158 -22.85 5.67 -19.97
N ILE A 159 -22.62 4.43 -19.53
CA ILE A 159 -22.35 4.13 -18.14
C ILE A 159 -20.88 4.47 -17.85
N PHE A 160 -20.65 5.27 -16.81
CA PHE A 160 -19.34 5.49 -16.24
C PHE A 160 -19.19 4.74 -14.91
N VAL A 161 -17.99 4.23 -14.67
CA VAL A 161 -17.60 3.57 -13.42
C VAL A 161 -16.45 4.36 -12.82
N ASP A 162 -16.49 4.60 -11.52
CA ASP A 162 -15.42 5.24 -10.76
C ASP A 162 -14.96 4.33 -9.61
N LYS A 163 -13.71 3.85 -9.72
CA LYS A 163 -13.09 2.94 -8.75
C LYS A 163 -12.54 3.64 -7.52
N SER A 164 -12.45 4.97 -7.51
CA SER A 164 -12.00 5.73 -6.34
C SER A 164 -13.01 5.67 -5.19
N LYS A 165 -14.30 5.47 -5.52
CA LYS A 165 -15.38 5.24 -4.57
C LYS A 165 -15.71 3.75 -4.47
N ILE A 166 -15.53 3.21 -3.27
CA ILE A 166 -15.73 1.79 -2.97
C ILE A 166 -16.88 1.64 -1.98
N TYR A 167 -17.78 0.69 -2.24
CA TYR A 167 -18.96 0.41 -1.42
C TYR A 167 -18.90 -1.02 -0.86
N GLN A 168 -18.86 -1.10 0.46
CA GLN A 168 -18.78 -2.34 1.25
C GLN A 168 -20.15 -2.82 1.70
N TYR A 169 -20.42 -4.12 1.53
CA TYR A 169 -21.69 -4.72 1.93
C TYR A 169 -21.89 -4.69 3.44
N GLU A 170 -20.84 -5.06 4.19
CA GLU A 170 -20.82 -5.14 5.66
C GLU A 170 -21.08 -3.79 6.35
N LYS A 171 -20.87 -2.68 5.64
CA LYS A 171 -21.18 -1.31 6.10
C LYS A 171 -22.56 -0.82 5.67
N GLY A 172 -23.36 -1.66 5.00
CA GLY A 172 -24.66 -1.29 4.44
C GLY A 172 -24.58 -0.34 3.23
N GLN A 173 -23.38 -0.13 2.66
CA GLN A 173 -23.15 0.86 1.60
C GLN A 173 -23.67 0.42 0.23
N TRP A 174 -24.08 -0.85 0.08
CA TRP A 174 -24.74 -1.32 -1.16
C TRP A 174 -26.16 -0.78 -1.35
N ASN A 175 -26.73 -0.15 -0.32
CA ASN A 175 -28.00 0.56 -0.41
C ASN A 175 -27.83 1.98 -0.98
N ASP A 176 -26.59 2.45 -1.13
CA ASP A 176 -26.31 3.75 -1.73
C ASP A 176 -26.67 3.72 -3.23
N PRO A 177 -27.48 4.68 -3.73
CA PRO A 177 -27.82 4.79 -5.15
C PRO A 177 -26.62 4.96 -6.08
N GLU A 178 -25.45 5.38 -5.59
CA GLU A 178 -24.23 5.44 -6.40
C GLU A 178 -23.54 4.07 -6.56
N SER A 179 -23.93 3.06 -5.77
CA SER A 179 -23.32 1.71 -5.80
C SER A 179 -23.93 0.77 -6.85
N PHE A 180 -25.03 1.20 -7.49
CA PHE A 180 -25.72 0.50 -8.57
C PHE A 180 -26.44 1.51 -9.47
N LEU A 181 -26.57 1.20 -10.75
CA LEU A 181 -27.36 1.96 -11.70
C LEU A 181 -28.71 1.27 -11.88
N LYS A 182 -29.81 1.97 -11.60
CA LYS A 182 -31.16 1.47 -11.89
C LYS A 182 -31.45 1.60 -13.39
N VAL A 183 -31.97 0.53 -14.00
CA VAL A 183 -32.26 0.42 -15.45
C VAL A 183 -33.74 0.18 -15.67
#